data_AF-Q8MWE0-F1
#
_entry.id   AF-Q8MWE0-F1
#
_cell.length_a   1.000
_cell.length_b   1.000
_cell.length_c   1.000
_cell.angle_alpha   90.00
_cell.angle_beta   90.00
_cell.angle_gamma   90.00
#
_symmetry.space_group_name_H-M   'P 1'
#
loop_
_entity.id
_entity.type
_entity.pdbx_description
1 polymer ?
#
loop_
_entity_poly.entity_id
_entity_poly.type
_entity_poly.pdbx_seq_one_letter_code
_entity_poly.pdbx_strand_id
1 'polypeptide(L)'
;LNFINVIAQIYVTDAFLGHSFSRYGREVIEFSQQEITSRDDPMDRVFPKVAKCTFHMSGASGSLEKHDGLCVLPLNIFNEKIYIFLWFWFIIVAVITAVGLLYRIDTFLPGFRQILLKTKSRLASSGTVEAVTRRCEIGDFRLQL
;
A
#
# COMPACT_ATOMS: atom_id res chain seq x y z
N LEU A 1 13.69 6.07 7.32
CA LEU A 1 13.94 5.14 6.20
C LEU A 1 12.71 4.30 5.85
N ASN A 2 12.19 3.48 6.77
CA ASN A 2 11.08 2.55 6.49
C ASN A 2 9.82 3.21 5.90
N PHE A 3 9.40 4.36 6.43
CA PHE A 3 8.24 5.09 5.92
C PHE A 3 8.42 5.58 4.48
N ILE A 4 9.61 6.11 4.15
CA ILE A 4 9.95 6.57 2.80
C ILE A 4 9.96 5.38 1.82
N ASN A 5 10.50 4.23 2.24
CA ASN A 5 10.50 3.01 1.43
C ASN A 5 9.08 2.55 1.10
N VAL A 6 8.16 2.58 2.07
CA VAL A 6 6.75 2.20 1.84
C VAL A 6 6.07 3.17 0.87
N ILE A 7 6.25 4.49 1.05
CA ILE A 7 5.68 5.48 0.12
C ILE A 7 6.25 5.30 -1.29
N ALA A 8 7.56 5.09 -1.42
CA ALA A 8 8.18 4.86 -2.71
C ALA A 8 7.64 3.61 -3.41
N GLN A 9 7.47 2.49 -2.67
CA GLN A 9 6.89 1.26 -3.22
C GLN A 9 5.44 1.46 -3.69
N ILE A 10 4.63 2.20 -2.92
CA ILE A 10 3.26 2.53 -3.30
C ILE A 10 3.24 3.38 -4.57
N TYR A 11 4.08 4.42 -4.66
CA TYR A 11 4.12 5.32 -5.81
C TYR A 11 4.59 4.63 -7.10
N VAL A 12 5.65 3.81 -7.01
CA VAL A 12 6.16 3.05 -8.17
C VAL A 12 5.10 2.07 -8.67
N THR A 13 4.39 1.41 -7.75
CA THR A 13 3.31 0.47 -8.11
C THR A 13 2.14 1.22 -8.75
N ASP A 14 1.74 2.37 -8.21
CA ASP A 14 0.65 3.18 -8.78
C ASP A 14 1.00 3.72 -10.18
N ALA A 15 2.25 4.14 -10.38
CA ALA A 15 2.74 4.57 -11.69
C ALA A 15 2.77 3.42 -12.71
N PHE A 16 3.16 2.21 -12.30
CA PHE A 16 3.15 1.03 -13.18
C PHE A 16 1.74 0.66 -13.64
N LEU A 17 0.73 0.81 -12.77
CA LEU A 17 -0.68 0.51 -13.08
C LEU A 17 -1.45 1.69 -13.70
N GLY A 18 -0.76 2.77 -14.10
CA GLY A 18 -1.39 3.93 -14.72
C GLY A 18 -2.41 4.63 -13.80
N HIS A 19 -2.09 4.76 -12.51
CA HIS A 19 -2.94 5.36 -11.47
C HIS A 19 -4.25 4.62 -11.15
N SER A 20 -4.44 3.41 -11.70
CA SER A 20 -5.60 2.56 -11.39
C SER A 20 -5.54 1.98 -9.98
N PHE A 21 -4.33 1.82 -9.42
CA PHE A 21 -4.10 1.28 -8.08
C PHE A 21 -4.66 2.19 -6.97
N SER A 22 -4.43 3.50 -7.04
CA SER A 22 -5.02 4.48 -6.13
C SER A 22 -6.54 4.60 -6.29
N ARG A 23 -7.03 4.38 -7.50
CA ARG A 23 -8.47 4.42 -7.80
C ARG A 23 -9.21 3.26 -7.14
N TYR A 24 -8.65 2.05 -7.19
CA TYR A 24 -9.17 0.89 -6.46
C TYR A 24 -9.31 1.17 -4.96
N GLY A 25 -8.32 1.84 -4.36
CA GLY A 25 -8.39 2.19 -2.94
C GLY A 25 -9.48 3.18 -2.56
N ARG A 26 -9.78 4.14 -3.44
CA ARG A 26 -10.92 5.06 -3.26
C ARG A 26 -12.24 4.35 -3.48
N GLU A 27 -12.31 3.54 -4.53
CA GLU A 27 -13.49 2.76 -4.90
C GLU A 27 -13.87 1.74 -3.81
N VAL A 28 -12.93 1.06 -3.16
CA VAL A 28 -13.24 0.12 -2.05
C VAL A 28 -13.87 0.83 -0.85
N ILE A 29 -13.47 2.07 -0.54
CA ILE A 29 -14.07 2.87 0.53
C ILE A 29 -15.49 3.30 0.15
N GLU A 30 -15.70 3.67 -1.11
CA GLU A 30 -16.98 4.17 -1.64
C GLU A 30 -18.00 3.05 -1.89
N PHE A 31 -17.54 1.86 -2.28
CA PHE A 31 -18.39 0.72 -2.60
C PHE A 31 -18.80 -0.15 -1.40
N SER A 32 -18.50 0.26 -0.16
CA SER A 32 -19.06 -0.40 1.03
C SER A 32 -20.59 -0.28 1.10
N GLN A 33 -21.23 0.50 0.21
CA GLN A 33 -22.67 0.80 0.24
C GLN A 33 -23.45 0.55 -1.06
N GLN A 34 -22.86 -0.01 -2.14
CA GLN A 34 -23.57 -0.19 -3.42
C GLN A 34 -23.53 -1.62 -3.99
N GLU A 35 -24.63 -1.98 -4.68
CA GLU A 35 -24.92 -3.29 -5.28
C GLU A 35 -23.83 -3.79 -6.24
N ILE A 36 -23.64 -5.11 -6.24
CA ILE A 36 -22.52 -5.84 -6.86
C ILE A 36 -22.68 -5.97 -8.40
N THR A 37 -23.84 -5.62 -8.96
CA THR A 37 -24.27 -6.08 -10.30
C THR A 37 -23.75 -5.26 -11.48
N SER A 38 -23.14 -4.09 -11.27
CA SER A 38 -22.58 -3.26 -12.36
C SER A 38 -21.19 -2.70 -12.06
N ARG A 39 -20.31 -3.52 -11.45
CA ARG A 39 -18.93 -3.14 -11.17
C ARG A 39 -18.05 -3.40 -12.38
N ASP A 40 -17.59 -2.32 -12.99
CA ASP A 40 -16.61 -2.33 -14.07
C ASP A 40 -15.23 -2.08 -13.43
N ASP A 41 -14.54 -3.16 -13.04
CA ASP A 41 -13.28 -3.07 -12.29
C ASP A 41 -12.21 -2.36 -13.13
N PRO A 42 -11.54 -1.31 -12.62
CA PRO A 42 -10.53 -0.58 -13.38
C PRO A 42 -9.35 -1.47 -13.79
N MET A 43 -9.13 -2.56 -13.05
CA MET A 43 -8.08 -3.54 -13.31
C MET A 43 -8.30 -4.32 -14.62
N ASP A 44 -9.54 -4.48 -15.07
CA ASP A 44 -9.88 -5.19 -16.31
C ASP A 44 -9.47 -4.42 -17.56
N ARG A 45 -9.36 -3.08 -17.45
CA ARG A 45 -8.86 -2.21 -18.52
C ARG A 45 -7.35 -2.24 -18.63
N VAL A 46 -6.65 -2.39 -17.49
CA VAL A 46 -5.19 -2.48 -17.44
C VAL A 46 -4.72 -3.88 -17.85
N PHE A 47 -5.44 -4.91 -17.42
CA PHE A 47 -5.09 -6.31 -17.62
C PHE A 47 -6.22 -7.08 -18.35
N PRO A 48 -6.39 -6.90 -19.68
CA PRO A 48 -7.39 -7.62 -20.46
C PRO A 48 -7.15 -9.14 -20.43
N LYS A 49 -8.14 -9.90 -19.96
CA LYS A 49 -8.07 -11.36 -19.85
C LYS A 49 -8.25 -12.08 -21.19
N VAL A 50 -8.86 -11.41 -22.16
CA VAL A 50 -9.15 -11.92 -23.50
C VAL A 50 -8.70 -10.95 -24.58
N ALA A 51 -8.13 -11.46 -25.67
CA ALA A 51 -7.65 -10.68 -26.80
C ALA A 51 -8.11 -11.31 -28.13
N LYS A 52 -8.32 -10.46 -29.15
CA LYS A 52 -8.60 -10.91 -30.52
C LYS A 52 -7.28 -11.28 -31.19
N CYS A 53 -7.15 -12.53 -31.62
CA CYS A 53 -6.01 -13.04 -32.36
C CYS A 53 -6.42 -13.28 -33.82
N THR A 54 -5.66 -12.74 -34.78
CA THR A 54 -5.91 -12.95 -36.21
C THR A 54 -4.87 -13.93 -36.74
N PHE A 55 -5.32 -15.10 -37.16
CA PHE A 55 -4.50 -16.13 -37.78
C PHE A 55 -4.54 -15.96 -39.29
N HIS A 56 -3.36 -15.88 -39.91
CA HIS A 56 -3.20 -15.81 -41.36
C HIS A 56 -2.86 -17.20 -41.88
N MET A 57 -3.79 -17.84 -42.61
CA MET A 57 -3.56 -19.14 -43.23
C MET A 57 -3.70 -19.04 -44.75
N SER A 58 -2.83 -19.71 -45.49
CA SER A 58 -2.94 -19.82 -46.95
C SER A 58 -3.91 -20.95 -47.29
N GLY A 59 -5.01 -20.61 -47.98
CA GLY A 59 -5.99 -21.57 -48.47
C GLY A 59 -5.46 -22.41 -49.64
N ALA A 60 -6.16 -23.50 -49.97
CA ALA A 60 -5.78 -24.43 -51.04
C ALA A 60 -5.68 -23.77 -52.45
N SER A 61 -6.28 -22.58 -52.62
CA SER A 61 -6.22 -21.78 -53.85
C SER A 61 -5.09 -20.72 -53.87
N GLY A 62 -4.24 -20.67 -52.84
CA GLY A 62 -3.19 -19.64 -52.71
C GLY A 62 -3.68 -18.28 -52.21
N SER A 63 -4.95 -18.16 -51.81
CA SER A 63 -5.49 -16.96 -51.15
C SER A 63 -5.12 -16.93 -49.66
N LEU A 64 -4.79 -15.73 -49.15
CA LEU A 64 -4.58 -15.49 -47.71
C LEU A 64 -5.95 -15.35 -47.03
N GLU A 65 -6.38 -16.39 -46.32
CA GLU A 65 -7.58 -16.39 -45.49
C GLU A 65 -7.23 -15.91 -44.07
N LYS A 66 -8.05 -15.01 -43.52
CA LYS A 66 -7.87 -14.47 -42.16
C LYS A 66 -8.92 -15.09 -41.25
N HIS A 67 -8.48 -15.82 -40.23
CA HIS A 67 -9.34 -16.38 -39.20
C HIS A 67 -9.15 -15.63 -37.89
N ASP A 68 -10.23 -15.04 -37.37
CA ASP A 68 -10.22 -14.36 -36.09
C ASP A 68 -10.63 -15.33 -34.97
N GLY A 69 -9.80 -15.44 -33.94
CA GLY A 69 -10.05 -16.22 -32.74
C GLY A 69 -9.97 -15.37 -31.47
N LEU A 70 -10.55 -15.88 -30.38
CA LEU A 70 -10.39 -15.31 -29.04
C LEU A 70 -9.28 -16.06 -28.31
N CYS A 71 -8.28 -15.32 -27.84
CA CYS A 71 -7.18 -15.84 -27.01
C CYS A 71 -7.39 -15.42 -25.56
N VAL A 72 -7.12 -16.33 -24.63
CA VAL A 72 -7.03 -16.01 -23.19
C VAL A 72 -5.58 -15.68 -22.83
N LEU A 73 -5.39 -14.70 -21.94
CA LEU A 73 -4.07 -14.34 -21.38
C LEU A 73 -4.01 -14.75 -19.90
N PRO A 74 -3.52 -15.97 -19.58
CA PRO A 74 -3.45 -16.45 -18.19
C PRO A 74 -2.60 -15.56 -17.29
N LEU A 75 -1.54 -14.95 -17.86
CA LEU A 75 -0.65 -14.04 -17.14
C LEU A 75 -1.40 -12.81 -16.60
N ASN A 76 -2.36 -12.28 -17.36
CA ASN A 76 -3.14 -11.12 -16.92
C ASN A 76 -4.11 -11.46 -15.80
N ILE A 77 -4.70 -12.66 -15.85
CA ILE A 77 -5.55 -13.16 -14.77
C ILE A 77 -4.74 -13.26 -13.48
N PHE A 78 -3.50 -13.76 -13.55
CA PHE A 78 -2.62 -13.83 -12.39
C PHE A 78 -2.25 -12.44 -11.85
N ASN A 79 -1.88 -11.51 -12.76
CA ASN A 79 -1.57 -10.13 -12.41
C ASN A 79 -2.76 -9.44 -11.72
N GLU A 80 -3.97 -9.58 -12.26
CA GLU A 80 -5.18 -9.05 -11.65
C GLU A 80 -5.33 -9.49 -10.18
N LYS A 81 -5.14 -10.78 -9.88
CA LYS A 81 -5.30 -11.29 -8.51
C LYS A 81 -4.16 -10.90 -7.57
N ILE A 82 -2.90 -10.92 -8.03
CA ILE A 82 -1.77 -10.54 -7.18
C ILE A 82 -1.78 -9.05 -6.84
N TYR A 83 -2.17 -8.18 -7.78
CA TYR A 83 -2.23 -6.73 -7.52
C TYR A 83 -3.35 -6.37 -6.54
N ILE A 84 -4.47 -7.09 -6.57
CA ILE A 84 -5.53 -6.95 -5.54
C ILE A 84 -4.98 -7.36 -4.16
N PHE A 85 -4.29 -8.50 -4.07
CA PHE A 85 -3.68 -8.94 -2.80
C PHE A 85 -2.63 -7.94 -2.28
N LEU A 86 -1.75 -7.47 -3.15
CA LEU A 86 -0.71 -6.48 -2.82
C LEU A 86 -1.31 -5.16 -2.33
N TRP A 87 -2.47 -4.76 -2.85
CA TRP A 87 -3.16 -3.55 -2.39
C TRP A 87 -3.50 -3.64 -0.89
N PHE A 88 -4.16 -4.71 -0.45
CA PHE A 88 -4.46 -4.91 0.97
C PHE A 88 -3.19 -5.03 1.83
N TRP A 89 -2.17 -5.73 1.31
CA TRP A 89 -0.88 -5.86 1.97
C TRP A 89 -0.21 -4.50 2.21
N PHE A 90 -0.17 -3.63 1.19
CA PHE A 90 0.44 -2.32 1.32
C PHE A 90 -0.29 -1.43 2.32
N ILE A 91 -1.62 -1.52 2.43
CA ILE A 91 -2.38 -0.82 3.47
C ILE A 91 -1.96 -1.28 4.87
N ILE A 92 -1.84 -2.59 5.11
CA ILE A 92 -1.41 -3.13 6.40
C ILE A 92 -0.02 -2.62 6.77
N VAL A 93 0.92 -2.71 5.82
CA VAL A 93 2.30 -2.25 6.03
C VAL A 93 2.36 -0.74 6.25
N ALA A 94 1.55 0.04 5.52
CA ALA A 94 1.44 1.49 5.70
C ALA A 94 0.92 1.84 7.10
N VAL A 95 -0.12 1.16 7.60
CA VAL A 95 -0.64 1.39 8.95
C VAL A 95 0.39 1.05 10.02
N ILE A 96 1.05 -0.11 9.94
CA ILE A 96 2.06 -0.52 10.92
C ILE A 96 3.22 0.48 10.95
N THR A 97 3.71 0.89 9.78
CA THR A 97 4.80 1.87 9.69
C THR A 97 4.38 3.27 10.11
N ALA A 98 3.14 3.68 9.86
CA ALA A 98 2.58 4.94 10.34
C ALA A 98 2.46 4.97 11.87
N VAL A 99 1.94 3.91 12.50
CA VAL A 99 1.89 3.80 13.97
C VAL A 99 3.28 3.86 14.58
N GLY A 100 4.25 3.15 14.00
CA GLY A 100 5.65 3.22 14.43
C GLY A 100 6.29 4.61 14.24
N LEU A 101 5.87 5.36 13.22
CA LEU A 101 6.31 6.73 12.99
C LEU A 101 5.69 7.69 14.01
N LEU A 102 4.39 7.59 14.27
CA LEU A 102 3.67 8.39 15.27
C LEU A 102 4.30 8.21 16.65
N TYR A 103 4.52 6.96 17.08
CA TYR A 103 5.21 6.68 18.34
C TYR A 103 6.60 7.35 18.43
N ARG A 104 7.35 7.37 17.32
CA ARG A 104 8.65 8.06 17.27
C ARG A 104 8.47 9.58 17.35
N ILE A 105 7.54 10.16 16.61
CA ILE A 105 7.27 11.61 16.60
C ILE A 105 6.83 12.08 17.99
N ASP A 106 5.93 11.35 18.64
CA ASP A 106 5.46 11.63 20.01
C ASP A 106 6.62 11.62 21.01
N THR A 107 7.60 10.73 20.83
CA THR A 107 8.80 10.67 21.66
C THR A 107 9.76 11.86 21.42
N PHE A 108 9.75 12.45 20.23
CA PHE A 108 10.57 13.63 19.91
C PHE A 108 10.00 14.93 20.52
N LEU A 109 8.70 15.00 20.77
CA LEU A 109 8.07 16.17 21.38
C LEU A 109 8.42 16.24 22.89
N PRO A 110 9.15 17.27 23.36
CA PRO A 110 9.63 17.34 24.74
C PRO A 110 8.49 17.41 25.77
N GLY A 111 7.32 17.93 25.38
CA GLY A 111 6.12 17.96 26.22
C GLY A 111 5.54 16.57 26.51
N PHE A 112 5.59 15.65 25.54
CA PHE A 112 5.06 14.30 25.71
C PHE A 112 6.02 13.41 26.53
N ARG A 113 7.35 13.60 26.38
CA ARG A 113 8.35 12.95 27.25
C ARG A 113 8.10 13.22 28.73
N GLN A 114 7.81 14.47 29.10
CA GLN A 114 7.56 14.83 30.50
C GLN A 114 6.27 14.21 31.06
N ILE A 115 5.22 14.12 30.24
CA ILE A 115 3.95 13.49 30.63
C ILE A 115 4.14 11.97 30.79
N LEU A 116 4.80 11.30 29.83
CA LEU A 116 5.04 9.86 29.87
C LEU A 116 5.94 9.47 31.06
N LEU A 117 7.01 10.24 31.31
CA LEU A 117 7.89 10.04 32.46
C LEU A 117 7.17 10.31 33.78
N LYS A 118 6.37 11.37 33.92
CA LYS A 118 5.56 11.59 35.13
C LYS A 118 4.55 10.47 35.38
N THR A 119 3.99 9.88 34.31
CA THR A 119 2.99 8.82 34.41
C THR A 119 3.62 7.47 34.80
N LYS A 120 4.80 7.15 34.26
CA LYS A 120 5.56 5.92 34.58
C LYS A 120 6.34 6.02 35.89
N SER A 121 6.90 7.19 36.19
CA SER A 121 7.71 7.47 37.37
C SER A 121 6.91 8.23 38.44
N ARG A 122 5.68 7.78 38.74
CA ARG A 122 4.84 8.37 39.81
C ARG A 122 5.51 8.42 41.19
N LEU A 123 6.57 7.65 41.39
CA LEU A 123 7.34 7.57 42.64
C LEU A 123 8.54 8.53 42.69
N ALA A 124 8.91 9.16 41.56
CA ALA A 124 10.08 10.04 41.48
C ALA A 124 9.71 11.52 41.71
N SER A 125 10.49 12.20 42.55
CA SER A 125 10.33 13.63 42.83
C SER A 125 10.44 14.48 41.55
N SER A 126 9.53 15.45 41.38
CA SER A 126 9.43 16.30 40.18
C SER A 126 10.76 16.98 39.80
N GLY A 127 11.61 17.33 40.79
CA GLY A 127 12.91 17.92 40.53
C GLY A 127 13.93 16.98 39.88
N THR A 128 13.85 15.67 40.16
CA THR A 128 14.72 14.65 39.55
C THR A 128 14.29 14.33 38.12
N VAL A 129 12.97 14.28 37.87
CA VAL A 129 12.42 14.02 36.52
C VAL A 129 12.82 15.13 35.55
N GLU A 130 12.83 16.39 36.01
CA GLU A 130 13.23 17.54 35.19
C GLU A 130 14.74 17.57 34.92
N ALA A 131 15.57 17.23 35.90
CA ALA A 131 17.03 17.11 35.74
C ALA A 131 17.43 15.98 34.78
N VAL A 132 16.75 14.82 34.86
CA VAL A 132 16.99 13.66 33.98
C VAL A 132 16.51 13.95 32.56
N THR A 133 15.33 14.56 32.38
CA THR A 133 14.81 14.91 31.05
C THR A 133 15.75 15.87 30.31
N ARG A 134 16.42 16.77 31.03
CA ARG A 134 17.36 17.75 30.45
C ARG A 134 18.73 17.15 30.08
N ARG A 135 19.11 16.00 30.67
CA ARG A 135 20.38 15.31 30.39
C ARG A 135 20.24 14.06 29.52
N CYS A 136 19.04 13.51 29.39
CA CYS A 136 18.80 12.26 28.69
C CYS A 136 18.67 12.52 27.17
N GLU A 137 19.71 12.16 26.43
CA GLU A 137 19.67 12.16 24.97
C GLU A 137 18.58 11.22 24.45
N ILE A 138 18.08 11.48 23.24
CA ILE A 138 17.01 10.69 22.59
C ILE A 138 17.36 9.19 22.49
N GLY A 139 18.67 8.85 22.54
CA GLY A 139 19.16 7.47 22.59
C GLY A 139 18.91 6.75 23.92
N ASP A 140 19.13 7.42 25.05
CA ASP A 140 19.01 6.81 26.39
C ASP A 140 17.55 6.51 26.77
N PHE A 141 16.61 7.35 26.31
CA PHE A 141 15.18 7.12 26.53
C PHE A 141 14.68 5.80 25.92
N ARG A 142 15.37 5.29 24.89
CA ARG A 142 15.05 4.01 24.25
C ARG A 142 15.62 2.78 24.97
N LEU A 143 16.59 2.96 25.87
CA LEU A 143 17.23 1.89 26.63
C LEU A 143 16.59 1.65 28.00
N GLN A 144 15.88 2.64 28.55
CA GLN A 144 15.22 2.58 29.86
C GLN A 144 13.71 2.25 29.80
N LEU A 145 13.17 2.00 28.60
CA LEU A 145 11.81 1.48 28.39
C LEU A 145 11.86 0.02 27.94
#